data_AF-A0A183NKN0-F1
#
_entry.id   AF-A0A183NKN0-F1
#
_cell.length_a   1.000
_cell.length_b   1.000
_cell.length_c   1.000
_cell.angle_alpha   90.00
_cell.angle_beta   90.00
_cell.angle_gamma   90.00
#
_symmetry.space_group_name_H-M   'P 1'
#
loop_
_entity.id
_entity.type
_entity.pdbx_description
1 polymer ?
#
loop_
_entity_poly.entity_id
_entity_poly.type
_entity_poly.pdbx_seq_one_letter_code
_entity_poly.pdbx_strand_id
1 'polypeptide(L)'
;MSLDFIRPPSAPVFNPTTEEFTDPISYVQRISPIAFNYGICKIRPPNGWKPPFSVDQQNFTFVPRVQELSDVSAYNRVRYHFITSLVNFWEAQDVTLFVPQIKGKSIDIYRLWKQVKCTGGYQTVCEKKLWCKICGEIGLPAIPSFASALCSHYKKYLLPYDTFIADESVNDNKHLEFSCSSQSRKNKPPVNKMVCSVCNLGNDDKYLLLCDGCETYGACHTYCLDPPLSDVPKGNWYCRSCIIRRYKRLNRYEAFGFKSSNVKYTLHTFGIRADDFKAKHFGKPTHMVSLEETETEFWRLVGSEDTGVSVEYGADLNAREHGSGFPTSRPGRISQKLKHYVTSPWNLNNTPLLDNSALRFLPRNISGMIVLF
;
A
#
# COMPACT_ATOMS: atom_id res chain seq x y z
N MET A 1 -22.48 -6.63 6.32
CA MET A 1 -22.46 -8.10 6.14
C MET A 1 -21.01 -8.46 5.98
N SER A 2 -20.42 -9.22 6.92
CA SER A 2 -19.13 -9.85 6.65
C SER A 2 -19.38 -10.80 5.47
N LEU A 3 -18.63 -10.61 4.40
CA LEU A 3 -18.52 -11.68 3.41
C LEU A 3 -17.59 -12.70 4.07
N ASP A 4 -18.17 -13.74 4.65
CA ASP A 4 -17.39 -14.82 5.24
C ASP A 4 -16.49 -15.41 4.15
N PHE A 5 -15.23 -15.64 4.49
CA PHE A 5 -14.24 -16.15 3.53
C PHE A 5 -14.67 -17.54 3.04
N ILE A 6 -14.75 -17.71 1.72
CA ILE A 6 -15.02 -18.99 1.08
C ILE A 6 -13.71 -19.53 0.52
N ARG A 7 -13.25 -20.66 1.07
CA ARG A 7 -12.02 -21.32 0.63
C ARG A 7 -12.12 -21.72 -0.86
N PRO A 8 -11.16 -21.32 -1.70
CA PRO A 8 -11.09 -21.77 -3.10
C PRO A 8 -10.83 -23.29 -3.22
N PRO A 9 -11.13 -23.91 -4.37
CA PRO A 9 -10.75 -25.29 -4.63
C PRO A 9 -9.23 -25.46 -4.57
N SER A 10 -8.79 -26.62 -4.08
CA SER A 10 -7.36 -26.94 -4.01
C SER A 10 -6.74 -27.16 -5.38
N ALA A 11 -5.50 -26.67 -5.56
CA ALA A 11 -4.70 -26.96 -6.74
C ALA A 11 -4.27 -28.45 -6.81
N PRO A 12 -4.02 -29.00 -8.01
CA PRO A 12 -3.62 -30.39 -8.17
C PRO A 12 -2.29 -30.71 -7.48
N VAL A 13 -2.19 -31.94 -6.98
CA VAL A 13 -0.99 -32.49 -6.33
C VAL A 13 -0.46 -33.66 -7.14
N PHE A 14 0.79 -33.58 -7.57
CA PHE A 14 1.47 -34.60 -8.36
C PHE A 14 2.53 -35.33 -7.52
N ASN A 15 2.60 -36.65 -7.66
CA ASN A 15 3.52 -37.53 -6.94
C ASN A 15 4.36 -38.31 -7.96
N PRO A 16 5.48 -37.75 -8.48
CA PRO A 16 6.35 -38.45 -9.43
C PRO A 16 6.85 -39.78 -8.89
N THR A 17 7.00 -40.77 -9.79
CA THR A 17 7.84 -41.94 -9.50
C THR A 17 9.32 -41.55 -9.47
N THR A 18 10.20 -42.45 -9.02
CA THR A 18 11.65 -42.20 -9.02
C THR A 18 12.19 -41.91 -10.42
N GLU A 19 11.69 -42.63 -11.42
CA GLU A 19 12.05 -42.47 -12.83
C GLU A 19 11.59 -41.11 -13.36
N GLU A 20 10.33 -40.75 -13.07
CA GLU A 20 9.75 -39.47 -13.48
C GLU A 20 10.41 -38.27 -12.79
N PHE A 21 10.97 -38.48 -11.60
CA PHE A 21 11.68 -37.47 -10.83
C PHE A 21 13.12 -37.24 -11.31
N THR A 22 13.59 -37.94 -12.35
CA THR A 22 14.96 -37.75 -12.86
C THR A 22 15.13 -36.46 -13.66
N ASP A 23 14.09 -35.96 -14.32
CA ASP A 23 14.12 -34.74 -15.12
C ASP A 23 12.96 -33.79 -14.75
N PRO A 24 13.22 -32.71 -13.99
CA PRO A 24 12.19 -31.77 -13.56
C PRO A 24 11.53 -31.04 -14.72
N ILE A 25 12.27 -30.69 -15.78
CA ILE A 25 11.71 -29.88 -16.88
C ILE A 25 10.75 -30.74 -17.68
N SER A 26 11.17 -31.96 -18.05
CA SER A 26 10.30 -32.92 -18.74
C SER A 26 9.08 -33.29 -17.89
N TYR A 27 9.24 -33.46 -16.57
CA TYR A 27 8.13 -33.73 -15.68
C TYR A 27 7.12 -32.57 -15.62
N VAL A 28 7.60 -31.34 -15.46
CA VAL A 28 6.76 -30.13 -15.43
C VAL A 28 6.02 -29.96 -16.76
N GLN A 29 6.69 -30.16 -17.90
CA GLN A 29 6.04 -30.14 -19.22
C GLN A 29 4.90 -31.15 -19.31
N ARG A 30 5.11 -32.37 -18.79
CA ARG A 30 4.10 -33.43 -18.83
C ARG A 30 2.85 -33.10 -17.99
N ILE A 31 3.02 -32.49 -16.82
CA ILE A 31 1.88 -32.10 -15.96
C ILE A 31 1.26 -30.74 -16.36
N SER A 32 1.95 -29.96 -17.19
CA SER A 32 1.55 -28.60 -17.60
C SER A 32 0.13 -28.53 -18.15
N PRO A 33 -0.37 -29.43 -19.02
CA PRO A 33 -1.73 -29.34 -19.55
C PRO A 33 -2.82 -29.34 -18.47
N ILE A 34 -2.57 -29.98 -17.32
CA ILE A 34 -3.49 -30.00 -16.18
C ILE A 34 -3.24 -28.79 -15.29
N ALA A 35 -1.98 -28.56 -14.90
CA ALA A 35 -1.59 -27.49 -13.97
C ALA A 35 -1.90 -26.09 -14.50
N PHE A 36 -1.84 -25.89 -15.82
CA PHE A 36 -2.13 -24.63 -16.49
C PHE A 36 -3.52 -24.07 -16.14
N ASN A 37 -4.53 -24.94 -16.03
CA ASN A 37 -5.90 -24.53 -15.69
C ASN A 37 -6.06 -23.98 -14.27
N TYR A 38 -5.08 -24.20 -13.39
CA TYR A 38 -5.08 -23.76 -12.00
C TYR A 38 -4.08 -22.62 -11.73
N GLY A 39 -3.15 -22.35 -12.65
CA GLY A 39 -2.04 -21.40 -12.49
C GLY A 39 -0.92 -21.85 -11.55
N ILE A 40 -1.21 -22.75 -10.60
CA ILE A 40 -0.25 -23.36 -9.67
C ILE A 40 -0.49 -24.87 -9.52
N CYS A 41 0.53 -25.60 -9.10
CA CYS A 41 0.41 -27.00 -8.67
C CYS A 41 1.40 -27.32 -7.55
N LYS A 42 1.20 -28.45 -6.87
CA LYS A 42 2.13 -28.96 -5.85
C LYS A 42 2.75 -30.27 -6.32
N ILE A 43 4.07 -30.37 -6.27
CA ILE A 43 4.81 -31.61 -6.56
C ILE A 43 5.35 -32.15 -5.23
N ARG A 44 5.04 -33.41 -4.92
CA ARG A 44 5.57 -34.12 -3.76
C ARG A 44 6.67 -35.08 -4.22
N PRO A 45 7.94 -34.85 -3.84
CA PRO A 45 9.04 -35.74 -4.23
C PRO A 45 8.81 -37.20 -3.81
N PRO A 46 9.46 -38.18 -4.47
CA PRO A 46 9.39 -39.58 -4.08
C PRO A 46 9.80 -39.81 -2.61
N ASN A 47 9.23 -40.87 -2.01
CA ASN A 47 9.56 -41.25 -0.65
C ASN A 47 11.07 -41.46 -0.47
N GLY A 48 11.65 -40.82 0.54
CA GLY A 48 13.09 -40.89 0.83
C GLY A 48 13.92 -39.73 0.25
N TRP A 49 13.37 -38.93 -0.66
CA TRP A 49 14.02 -37.68 -1.06
C TRP A 49 13.84 -36.62 0.03
N LYS A 50 14.84 -36.49 0.91
CA LYS A 50 14.87 -35.58 2.07
C LYS A 50 16.22 -34.86 2.15
N PRO A 51 16.46 -33.84 1.32
CA PRO A 51 17.71 -33.08 1.39
C PRO A 51 17.86 -32.42 2.76
N PRO A 52 19.06 -32.38 3.34
CA PRO A 52 19.29 -31.68 4.61
C PRO A 52 19.29 -30.16 4.40
N PHE A 53 18.88 -29.44 5.43
CA PHE A 53 18.97 -27.98 5.45
C PHE A 53 20.43 -27.54 5.63
N SER A 54 20.96 -26.80 4.65
CA SER A 54 22.42 -26.55 4.52
C SER A 54 22.86 -25.13 4.85
N VAL A 55 21.93 -24.27 5.27
CA VAL A 55 22.25 -22.93 5.78
C VAL A 55 22.91 -23.04 7.15
N ASP A 56 23.92 -22.21 7.39
CA ASP A 56 24.53 -22.07 8.71
C ASP A 56 23.57 -21.34 9.65
N GLN A 57 22.82 -22.10 10.44
CA GLN A 57 21.81 -21.55 11.35
C GLN A 57 22.40 -20.69 12.47
N GLN A 58 23.68 -20.85 12.81
CA GLN A 58 24.32 -20.09 13.88
C GLN A 58 24.65 -18.67 13.41
N ASN A 59 25.14 -18.55 12.17
CA ASN A 59 25.56 -17.27 11.60
C ASN A 59 24.47 -16.61 10.72
N PHE A 60 23.44 -17.35 10.32
CA PHE A 60 22.34 -16.80 9.54
C PHE A 60 21.59 -15.76 10.36
N THR A 61 21.67 -14.53 9.89
CA THR A 61 20.95 -13.40 10.47
C THR A 61 20.33 -12.54 9.38
N PHE A 62 19.17 -11.97 9.67
CA PHE A 62 18.43 -11.14 8.73
C PHE A 62 17.65 -10.05 9.46
N VAL A 63 17.33 -8.98 8.73
CA VAL A 63 16.42 -7.93 9.20
C VAL A 63 15.07 -8.18 8.53
N PRO A 64 14.01 -8.54 9.27
CA PRO A 64 12.71 -8.77 8.68
C PRO A 64 12.07 -7.45 8.27
N ARG A 65 11.14 -7.55 7.33
CA ARG A 65 10.19 -6.49 7.00
C ARG A 65 8.97 -6.60 7.90
N VAL A 66 8.39 -5.45 8.24
CA VAL A 66 7.12 -5.31 8.95
C VAL A 66 6.00 -5.17 7.93
N GLN A 67 4.91 -5.88 8.17
CA GLN A 67 3.70 -5.86 7.36
C GLN A 67 2.50 -5.63 8.28
N GLU A 68 1.87 -4.47 8.13
CA GLU A 68 0.55 -4.19 8.72
C GLU A 68 -0.50 -4.98 7.93
N LEU A 69 -1.31 -5.79 8.61
CA LEU A 69 -2.27 -6.68 7.92
C LEU A 69 -3.43 -5.92 7.29
N SER A 70 -3.85 -4.79 7.89
CA SER A 70 -4.82 -3.87 7.28
C SER A 70 -4.32 -3.37 5.91
N ASP A 71 -3.01 -3.12 5.78
CA ASP A 71 -2.38 -2.66 4.54
C ASP A 71 -2.17 -3.78 3.52
N VAL A 72 -2.44 -5.05 3.81
CA VAL A 72 -2.36 -6.11 2.78
C VAL A 72 -3.47 -5.93 1.75
N SER A 73 -4.66 -5.48 2.19
CA SER A 73 -5.78 -5.19 1.29
C SER A 73 -5.46 -3.98 0.42
N ALA A 74 -5.41 -4.18 -0.90
CA ALA A 74 -5.22 -3.08 -1.86
C ALA A 74 -6.31 -2.00 -1.70
N TYR A 75 -7.53 -2.40 -1.35
CA TYR A 75 -8.61 -1.47 -1.04
C TYR A 75 -8.27 -0.60 0.17
N ASN A 76 -7.77 -1.20 1.26
CA ASN A 76 -7.38 -0.48 2.46
C ASN A 76 -6.17 0.44 2.23
N ARG A 77 -5.20 0.05 1.40
CA ARG A 77 -4.09 0.94 1.01
C ARG A 77 -4.60 2.20 0.33
N VAL A 78 -5.46 2.05 -0.68
CA VAL A 78 -6.01 3.20 -1.42
C VAL A 78 -6.89 4.05 -0.52
N ARG A 79 -7.69 3.41 0.36
CA ARG A 79 -8.46 4.10 1.41
C ARG A 79 -7.56 4.94 2.31
N TYR A 80 -6.53 4.33 2.90
CA TYR A 80 -5.64 4.99 3.85
C TYR A 80 -4.91 6.16 3.18
N HIS A 81 -4.40 5.96 1.96
CA HIS A 81 -3.78 7.02 1.18
C HIS A 81 -4.76 8.17 0.93
N PHE A 82 -5.99 7.87 0.54
CA PHE A 82 -7.03 8.88 0.35
C PHE A 82 -7.31 9.66 1.65
N ILE A 83 -7.51 8.96 2.78
CA ILE A 83 -7.81 9.59 4.07
C ILE A 83 -6.64 10.47 4.52
N THR A 84 -5.41 9.96 4.44
CA THR A 84 -4.20 10.71 4.80
C THR A 84 -4.06 11.97 3.95
N SER A 85 -4.24 11.84 2.64
CA SER A 85 -4.21 12.97 1.71
C SER A 85 -5.31 14.01 2.02
N LEU A 86 -6.53 13.55 2.33
CA LEU A 86 -7.63 14.43 2.71
C LEU A 86 -7.32 15.17 4.02
N VAL A 87 -6.80 14.48 5.04
CA VAL A 87 -6.39 15.09 6.32
C VAL A 87 -5.29 16.12 6.10
N ASN A 88 -4.25 15.77 5.33
CA ASN A 88 -3.16 16.68 4.97
C ASN A 88 -3.65 17.92 4.22
N PHE A 89 -4.68 17.81 3.39
CA PHE A 89 -5.30 18.95 2.70
C PHE A 89 -5.98 19.92 3.66
N TRP A 90 -6.71 19.41 4.67
CA TRP A 90 -7.34 20.25 5.68
C TRP A 90 -6.30 20.85 6.64
N GLU A 91 -5.29 20.07 7.05
CA GLU A 91 -4.18 20.55 7.88
C GLU A 91 -3.34 21.62 7.15
N ALA A 92 -3.17 21.51 5.83
CA ALA A 92 -2.52 22.55 5.04
C ALA A 92 -3.21 23.92 5.12
N GLN A 93 -4.50 23.93 5.50
CA GLN A 93 -5.34 25.11 5.70
C GLN A 93 -5.52 25.47 7.19
N ASP A 94 -4.77 24.84 8.10
CA ASP A 94 -4.94 24.92 9.55
C ASP A 94 -6.35 24.50 10.04
N VAL A 95 -6.99 23.54 9.35
CA VAL A 95 -8.26 22.95 9.76
C VAL A 95 -8.06 21.51 10.19
N THR A 96 -8.42 21.19 11.43
CA THR A 96 -8.47 19.79 11.89
C THR A 96 -9.74 19.12 11.36
N LEU A 97 -9.59 18.13 10.48
CA LEU A 97 -10.72 17.35 9.98
C LEU A 97 -11.20 16.37 11.05
N PHE A 98 -12.38 16.61 11.61
CA PHE A 98 -13.10 15.62 12.40
C PHE A 98 -13.99 14.78 11.48
N VAL A 99 -13.81 13.45 11.51
CA VAL A 99 -14.63 12.51 10.75
C VAL A 99 -16.09 12.70 11.16
N PRO A 100 -16.96 13.17 10.25
CA PRO A 100 -18.29 13.55 10.65
C PRO A 100 -19.21 12.32 10.73
N GLN A 101 -20.11 12.33 11.71
CA GLN A 101 -21.18 11.34 11.83
C GLN A 101 -22.48 11.88 11.22
N ILE A 102 -23.20 11.05 10.46
CA ILE A 102 -24.57 11.38 10.05
C ILE A 102 -25.52 10.68 11.00
N LYS A 103 -26.22 11.46 11.83
CA LYS A 103 -27.25 10.99 12.76
C LYS A 103 -26.75 9.84 13.66
N GLY A 104 -25.55 10.00 14.21
CA GLY A 104 -24.92 9.01 15.11
C GLY A 104 -24.28 7.80 14.41
N LYS A 105 -24.35 7.71 13.07
CA LYS A 105 -23.62 6.68 12.30
C LYS A 105 -22.31 7.23 11.77
N SER A 106 -21.23 6.48 11.97
CA SER A 106 -19.95 6.74 11.30
C SER A 106 -20.12 6.56 9.79
N ILE A 107 -19.38 7.37 9.03
CA ILE A 107 -19.40 7.32 7.57
C ILE A 107 -18.02 6.88 7.11
N ASP A 108 -18.02 5.88 6.25
CA ASP A 108 -16.86 5.59 5.43
C ASP A 108 -16.70 6.70 4.38
N ILE A 109 -15.85 7.69 4.69
CA ILE A 109 -15.60 8.86 3.82
C ILE A 109 -15.00 8.43 2.48
N TYR A 110 -14.12 7.42 2.46
CA TYR A 110 -13.50 6.94 1.23
C TYR A 110 -14.52 6.25 0.32
N ARG A 111 -15.38 5.40 0.87
CA ARG A 111 -16.43 4.72 0.11
C ARG A 111 -17.47 5.70 -0.42
N LEU A 112 -17.84 6.71 0.39
CA LEU A 112 -18.67 7.83 -0.06
C LEU A 112 -18.02 8.55 -1.26
N TRP A 113 -16.77 8.97 -1.11
CA TRP A 113 -16.01 9.63 -2.16
C TRP A 113 -15.96 8.79 -3.43
N LYS A 114 -15.56 7.51 -3.32
CA LYS A 114 -15.45 6.57 -4.43
C LYS A 114 -16.79 6.43 -5.16
N GLN A 115 -17.89 6.26 -4.43
CA GLN A 115 -19.21 6.08 -5.04
C GLN A 115 -19.70 7.32 -5.79
N VAL A 116 -19.48 8.51 -5.23
CA VAL A 116 -19.80 9.77 -5.89
C VAL A 116 -18.95 9.95 -7.16
N LYS A 117 -17.64 9.66 -7.09
CA LYS A 117 -16.76 9.71 -8.27
C LYS A 117 -17.19 8.74 -9.37
N CYS A 118 -17.46 7.48 -9.04
CA CYS A 118 -17.95 6.48 -10.00
C CYS A 118 -19.31 6.85 -10.62
N THR A 119 -20.11 7.65 -9.93
CA THR A 119 -21.41 8.15 -10.41
C THR A 119 -21.29 9.42 -11.26
N GLY A 120 -20.07 9.90 -11.54
CA GLY A 120 -19.82 11.09 -12.35
C GLY A 120 -19.65 12.39 -11.54
N GLY A 121 -19.36 12.29 -10.24
CA GLY A 121 -19.04 13.43 -9.39
C GLY A 121 -20.24 14.11 -8.73
N TYR A 122 -19.95 15.07 -7.84
CA TYR A 122 -20.93 15.73 -6.97
C TYR A 122 -22.08 16.40 -7.75
N GLN A 123 -21.77 17.13 -8.84
CA GLN A 123 -22.77 17.82 -9.65
C GLN A 123 -23.77 16.83 -10.26
N THR A 124 -23.26 15.78 -10.93
CA THR A 124 -24.08 14.72 -11.54
C THR A 124 -25.00 14.05 -10.51
N VAL A 125 -24.49 13.74 -9.32
CA VAL A 125 -25.28 13.12 -8.25
C VAL A 125 -26.41 14.06 -7.77
N CYS A 126 -26.14 15.36 -7.65
CA CYS A 126 -27.13 16.36 -7.29
C CYS A 126 -28.21 16.51 -8.36
N GLU A 127 -27.82 16.72 -9.62
CA GLU A 127 -28.72 16.94 -10.76
C GLU A 127 -29.63 15.73 -10.99
N LYS A 128 -29.07 14.51 -10.94
CA LYS A 128 -29.81 13.26 -11.12
C LYS A 128 -30.49 12.78 -9.82
N LYS A 129 -30.41 13.54 -8.73
CA LYS A 129 -31.02 13.23 -7.41
C LYS A 129 -30.64 11.84 -6.87
N LEU A 130 -29.37 11.44 -7.02
CA LEU A 130 -28.88 10.08 -6.72
C LEU A 130 -28.43 9.86 -5.27
N TRP A 131 -28.52 10.85 -4.38
CA TRP A 131 -28.03 10.74 -3.00
C TRP A 131 -28.69 9.61 -2.18
N CYS A 132 -29.98 9.32 -2.38
CA CYS A 132 -30.64 8.19 -1.72
C CYS A 132 -30.06 6.84 -2.17
N LYS A 133 -29.74 6.71 -3.47
CA LYS A 133 -29.08 5.52 -4.02
C LYS A 133 -27.71 5.33 -3.39
N ILE A 134 -26.91 6.40 -3.31
CA ILE A 134 -25.59 6.37 -2.70
C ILE A 134 -25.68 5.97 -1.22
N CYS A 135 -26.65 6.49 -0.46
CA CYS A 135 -26.87 6.05 0.92
C CYS A 135 -27.01 4.53 1.01
N GLY A 136 -27.85 3.92 0.17
CA GLY A 136 -28.03 2.46 0.14
C GLY A 136 -26.74 1.72 -0.20
N GLU A 137 -25.99 2.20 -1.19
CA GLU A 137 -24.72 1.58 -1.65
C GLU A 137 -23.60 1.64 -0.60
N ILE A 138 -23.61 2.63 0.29
CA ILE A 138 -22.64 2.78 1.38
C ILE A 138 -23.14 2.25 2.73
N GLY A 139 -24.30 1.58 2.76
CA GLY A 139 -24.85 0.94 3.96
C GLY A 139 -25.56 1.90 4.93
N LEU A 140 -25.93 3.10 4.49
CA LEU A 140 -26.79 4.03 5.22
C LEU A 140 -28.26 3.86 4.81
N PRO A 141 -29.23 4.24 5.68
CA PRO A 141 -30.64 4.25 5.30
C PRO A 141 -30.89 5.10 4.05
N ALA A 142 -31.48 4.49 3.01
CA ALA A 142 -31.77 5.12 1.72
C ALA A 142 -33.02 6.03 1.77
N ILE A 143 -33.01 7.01 2.68
CA ILE A 143 -34.12 7.94 2.90
C ILE A 143 -33.70 9.39 2.71
N PRO A 144 -34.62 10.31 2.34
CA PRO A 144 -34.28 11.70 2.00
C PRO A 144 -33.51 12.45 3.08
N SER A 145 -33.79 12.18 4.35
CA SER A 145 -33.13 12.86 5.47
C SER A 145 -31.66 12.46 5.65
N PHE A 146 -31.29 11.22 5.33
CA PHE A 146 -29.88 10.78 5.29
C PHE A 146 -29.21 11.30 4.02
N ALA A 147 -29.90 11.23 2.88
CA ALA A 147 -29.40 11.72 1.59
C ALA A 147 -29.05 13.22 1.63
N SER A 148 -29.92 14.05 2.21
CA SER A 148 -29.67 15.49 2.36
C SER A 148 -28.49 15.78 3.29
N ALA A 149 -28.38 15.06 4.41
CA ALA A 149 -27.24 15.17 5.31
C ALA A 149 -25.94 14.75 4.63
N LEU A 150 -25.96 13.64 3.87
CA LEU A 150 -24.82 13.11 3.12
C LEU A 150 -24.33 14.07 2.03
N CYS A 151 -25.26 14.63 1.26
CA CYS A 151 -24.98 15.68 0.28
C CYS A 151 -24.28 16.88 0.93
N SER A 152 -24.85 17.37 2.04
CA SER A 152 -24.30 18.52 2.78
C SER A 152 -22.90 18.22 3.34
N HIS A 153 -22.68 17.01 3.83
CA HIS A 153 -21.37 16.57 4.32
C HIS A 153 -20.34 16.46 3.20
N TYR A 154 -20.72 15.88 2.06
CA TYR A 154 -19.84 15.82 0.89
C TYR A 154 -19.45 17.23 0.44
N LYS A 155 -20.43 18.12 0.27
CA LYS A 155 -20.21 19.51 -0.13
C LYS A 155 -19.26 20.23 0.81
N LYS A 156 -19.35 19.97 2.11
CA LYS A 156 -18.54 20.64 3.13
C LYS A 156 -17.11 20.08 3.22
N TYR A 157 -16.95 18.75 3.21
CA TYR A 157 -15.69 18.12 3.60
C TYR A 157 -14.93 17.45 2.44
N LEU A 158 -15.62 17.03 1.38
CA LEU A 158 -15.02 16.30 0.26
C LEU A 158 -14.92 17.13 -1.02
N LEU A 159 -15.92 17.97 -1.30
CA LEU A 159 -15.94 18.78 -2.52
C LEU A 159 -14.75 19.75 -2.61
N PRO A 160 -14.32 20.45 -1.53
CA PRO A 160 -13.15 21.32 -1.61
C PRO A 160 -11.87 20.56 -1.98
N TYR A 161 -11.70 19.36 -1.42
CA TYR A 161 -10.58 18.48 -1.74
C TYR A 161 -10.66 17.96 -3.18
N ASP A 162 -11.85 17.59 -3.65
CA ASP A 162 -12.07 17.15 -5.02
C ASP A 162 -11.66 18.21 -6.05
N THR A 163 -12.07 19.46 -5.83
CA THR A 163 -11.70 20.60 -6.68
C THR A 163 -10.19 20.85 -6.62
N PHE A 164 -9.60 20.79 -5.41
CA PHE A 164 -8.17 20.98 -5.22
C PHE A 164 -7.33 19.95 -6.00
N ILE A 165 -7.66 18.66 -5.90
CA ILE A 165 -6.93 17.59 -6.61
C ILE A 165 -7.17 17.63 -8.11
N ALA A 166 -8.40 17.96 -8.55
CA ALA A 166 -8.70 18.11 -9.98
C ALA A 166 -7.82 19.20 -10.60
N ASP A 167 -7.67 20.33 -9.93
CA ASP A 167 -6.83 21.41 -10.43
C ASP A 167 -5.32 21.10 -10.39
N GLU A 168 -4.84 20.38 -9.37
CA GLU A 168 -3.44 19.89 -9.33
C GLU A 168 -3.14 18.95 -10.51
N SER A 169 -4.05 18.03 -10.82
CA SER A 169 -3.89 17.07 -11.92
C SER A 169 -3.77 17.73 -13.30
N VAL A 170 -4.34 18.93 -13.46
CA VAL A 170 -4.24 19.75 -14.67
C VAL A 170 -2.91 20.52 -14.71
N ASN A 171 -2.39 20.93 -13.55
CA ASN A 171 -1.15 21.69 -13.44
C ASN A 171 0.13 20.84 -13.46
N ASP A 172 0.08 19.54 -13.13
CA ASP A 172 1.24 18.63 -13.25
C ASP A 172 1.70 18.41 -14.71
N ASN A 173 0.85 18.69 -15.70
CA ASN A 173 1.22 18.70 -17.12
C ASN A 173 1.91 19.99 -17.58
N LYS A 174 2.05 20.98 -16.71
CA LYS A 174 2.89 22.16 -16.93
C LYS A 174 3.96 22.14 -15.86
N HIS A 175 5.12 21.59 -16.21
CA HIS A 175 6.36 21.68 -15.45
C HIS A 175 6.72 23.17 -15.27
N LEU A 176 6.13 23.81 -14.27
CA LEU A 176 6.53 25.14 -13.82
C LEU A 176 7.70 24.92 -12.87
N GLU A 177 8.90 25.08 -13.42
CA GLU A 177 10.06 25.53 -12.67
C GLU A 177 9.68 26.77 -11.87
N PHE A 178 9.20 26.58 -10.65
CA PHE A 178 9.25 27.62 -9.63
C PHE A 178 10.46 27.30 -8.76
N SER A 179 11.62 27.66 -9.28
CA SER A 179 12.86 27.73 -8.52
C SER A 179 12.66 28.74 -7.40
N CYS A 180 12.40 28.25 -6.19
CA CYS A 180 12.75 29.01 -5.00
C CYS A 180 14.27 28.91 -4.86
N SER A 181 14.98 29.70 -5.67
CA SER A 181 16.37 30.03 -5.42
C SER A 181 16.40 30.79 -4.10
N SER A 182 16.96 30.15 -3.09
CA SER A 182 17.47 30.76 -1.88
C SER A 182 18.61 31.73 -2.25
N GLN A 183 18.28 32.89 -2.83
CA GLN A 183 19.27 33.95 -3.05
C GLN A 183 18.69 35.35 -2.77
N SER A 184 19.32 35.97 -1.77
CA SER A 184 19.53 37.40 -1.58
C SER A 184 18.32 38.31 -1.26
N ARG A 185 18.28 38.71 0.02
CA ARG A 185 17.75 40.01 0.46
C ARG A 185 18.33 41.12 -0.42
N LYS A 186 17.50 41.75 -1.26
CA LYS A 186 17.57 43.18 -1.64
C LYS A 186 16.38 43.52 -2.57
N ASN A 187 15.74 44.64 -2.25
CA ASN A 187 14.54 45.24 -2.87
C ASN A 187 13.20 44.65 -2.43
N LYS A 188 12.75 45.04 -1.23
CA LYS A 188 11.31 45.12 -0.91
C LYS A 188 10.68 46.06 -1.95
N PRO A 189 9.63 45.67 -2.67
CA PRO A 189 8.85 46.61 -3.46
C PRO A 189 8.25 47.68 -2.52
N PRO A 190 7.94 48.89 -3.02
CA PRO A 190 7.34 49.92 -2.19
C PRO A 190 6.03 49.39 -1.59
N VAL A 191 5.69 49.85 -0.38
CA VAL A 191 4.53 49.43 0.45
C VAL A 191 3.16 49.78 -0.19
N ASN A 192 3.07 50.01 -1.50
CA ASN A 192 1.88 50.56 -2.13
C ASN A 192 1.09 49.54 -2.95
N LYS A 193 -0.04 49.13 -2.34
CA LYS A 193 -1.19 48.34 -2.83
C LYS A 193 -0.97 46.84 -2.99
N MET A 194 -1.28 46.12 -1.91
CA MET A 194 -1.76 44.73 -2.00
C MET A 194 -3.00 44.71 -2.90
N VAL A 195 -2.93 43.99 -4.01
CA VAL A 195 -4.06 43.82 -4.94
C VAL A 195 -4.59 42.40 -4.84
N CYS A 196 -5.90 42.24 -5.00
CA CYS A 196 -6.53 40.93 -5.04
C CYS A 196 -6.02 40.10 -6.22
N SER A 197 -5.60 38.85 -5.96
CA SER A 197 -5.02 37.95 -6.96
C SER A 197 -5.99 37.48 -8.04
N VAL A 198 -7.28 37.76 -7.89
CA VAL A 198 -8.35 37.34 -8.82
C VAL A 198 -8.78 38.50 -9.72
N CYS A 199 -9.14 39.64 -9.14
CA CYS A 199 -9.62 40.80 -9.90
C CYS A 199 -8.52 41.83 -10.21
N ASN A 200 -7.33 41.68 -9.63
CA ASN A 200 -6.19 42.60 -9.75
C ASN A 200 -6.48 44.04 -9.27
N LEU A 201 -7.52 44.22 -8.43
CA LEU A 201 -7.87 45.51 -7.84
C LEU A 201 -7.38 45.60 -6.39
N GLY A 202 -6.97 46.79 -5.97
CA GLY A 202 -6.59 47.12 -4.59
C GLY A 202 -7.59 48.08 -3.94
N ASN A 203 -8.89 47.80 -4.11
CA ASN A 203 -10.02 48.48 -3.48
C ASN A 203 -10.56 47.65 -2.31
N ASP A 204 -11.57 48.17 -1.59
CA ASP A 204 -12.35 47.41 -0.61
C ASP A 204 -11.51 46.68 0.45
N ASP A 205 -10.52 47.38 1.00
CA ASP A 205 -9.53 46.86 1.95
C ASP A 205 -10.15 46.12 3.15
N LYS A 206 -11.36 46.51 3.57
CA LYS A 206 -12.12 45.84 4.64
C LYS A 206 -12.53 44.39 4.33
N TYR A 207 -12.54 44.02 3.05
CA TYR A 207 -12.85 42.68 2.55
C TYR A 207 -11.63 42.00 1.93
N LEU A 208 -10.43 42.58 2.06
CA LEU A 208 -9.21 42.03 1.50
C LEU A 208 -8.56 41.07 2.52
N LEU A 209 -8.48 39.80 2.15
CA LEU A 209 -7.79 38.76 2.91
C LEU A 209 -6.31 38.81 2.58
N LEU A 210 -5.47 38.70 3.61
CA LEU A 210 -4.02 38.57 3.49
C LEU A 210 -3.60 37.16 3.93
N CYS A 211 -2.68 36.56 3.19
CA CYS A 211 -2.17 35.23 3.44
C CYS A 211 -1.17 35.24 4.60
N ASP A 212 -1.41 34.42 5.61
CA ASP A 212 -0.48 34.24 6.75
C ASP A 212 0.77 33.43 6.41
N GLY A 213 0.82 32.84 5.21
CA GLY A 213 1.94 32.02 4.74
C GLY A 213 2.90 32.70 3.76
N CYS A 214 2.56 33.88 3.22
CA CYS A 214 3.46 34.62 2.33
C CYS A 214 3.25 36.13 2.41
N GLU A 215 4.36 36.88 2.36
CA GLU A 215 4.34 38.35 2.53
C GLU A 215 4.08 39.12 1.22
N THR A 216 4.11 38.45 0.06
CA THR A 216 4.30 39.16 -1.23
C THR A 216 3.12 39.11 -2.19
N TYR A 217 2.32 38.04 -2.22
CA TYR A 217 1.33 37.83 -3.30
C TYR A 217 0.00 37.20 -2.86
N GLY A 218 -0.19 36.97 -1.56
CA GLY A 218 -1.37 36.29 -1.06
C GLY A 218 -2.44 37.27 -0.62
N ALA A 219 -3.02 38.05 -1.52
CA ALA A 219 -4.15 38.92 -1.20
C ALA A 219 -5.38 38.56 -2.05
N CYS A 220 -6.57 38.48 -1.46
CA CYS A 220 -7.80 38.17 -2.20
C CYS A 220 -9.02 38.79 -1.54
N HIS A 221 -9.95 39.36 -2.29
CA HIS A 221 -11.22 39.79 -1.72
C HIS A 221 -12.06 38.60 -1.27
N THR A 222 -12.77 38.74 -0.15
CA THR A 222 -13.69 37.70 0.36
C THR A 222 -14.69 37.26 -0.70
N TYR A 223 -15.21 38.18 -1.52
CA TYR A 223 -16.16 37.90 -2.59
C TYR A 223 -15.54 37.42 -3.91
N CYS A 224 -14.22 37.53 -4.06
CA CYS A 224 -13.49 37.00 -5.23
C CYS A 224 -13.08 35.53 -5.03
N LEU A 225 -13.24 34.99 -3.83
CA LEU A 225 -13.07 33.55 -3.58
C LEU A 225 -14.21 32.75 -4.20
N ASP A 226 -13.93 31.48 -4.49
CA ASP A 226 -14.94 30.49 -4.84
C ASP A 226 -14.94 29.35 -3.81
N PRO A 227 -15.97 29.22 -2.96
CA PRO A 227 -17.13 30.11 -2.85
C PRO A 227 -16.79 31.48 -2.21
N PRO A 228 -17.57 32.53 -2.50
CA PRO A 228 -17.45 33.83 -1.84
C PRO A 228 -17.66 33.72 -0.32
N LEU A 229 -16.85 34.44 0.45
CA LEU A 229 -17.03 34.64 1.88
C LEU A 229 -17.80 35.94 2.13
N SER A 230 -18.72 35.94 3.10
CA SER A 230 -19.44 37.15 3.49
C SER A 230 -18.53 38.16 4.19
N ASP A 231 -17.60 37.66 5.00
CA ASP A 231 -16.71 38.45 5.86
C ASP A 231 -15.33 37.79 5.98
N VAL A 232 -14.36 38.55 6.49
CA VAL A 232 -13.02 38.04 6.80
C VAL A 232 -13.11 37.00 7.93
N PRO A 233 -12.67 35.75 7.72
CA PRO A 233 -12.77 34.70 8.72
C PRO A 233 -11.83 34.96 9.91
N LYS A 234 -12.19 34.43 11.08
CA LYS A 234 -11.33 34.44 12.26
C LYS A 234 -10.28 33.33 12.15
N GLY A 235 -9.02 33.65 12.40
CA GLY A 235 -7.91 32.70 12.36
C GLY A 235 -7.03 32.88 11.12
N ASN A 236 -6.16 31.91 10.87
CA ASN A 236 -5.24 31.97 9.74
C ASN A 236 -5.97 31.72 8.43
N TRP A 237 -5.60 32.46 7.38
CA TRP A 237 -6.00 32.21 6.01
C TRP A 237 -4.76 32.05 5.13
N TYR A 238 -4.79 31.07 4.24
CA TYR A 238 -3.70 30.79 3.32
C TYR A 238 -4.16 30.91 1.88
N CYS A 239 -3.38 31.59 1.05
CA CYS A 239 -3.61 31.61 -0.38
C CYS A 239 -3.37 30.21 -0.99
N ARG A 240 -3.97 29.98 -2.16
CA ARG A 240 -3.90 28.70 -2.88
C ARG A 240 -2.47 28.18 -3.07
N SER A 241 -1.51 29.06 -3.39
CA SER A 241 -0.10 28.68 -3.56
C SER A 241 0.54 28.19 -2.25
N CYS A 242 0.19 28.82 -1.13
CA CYS A 242 0.67 28.39 0.19
C CYS A 242 0.01 27.07 0.62
N ILE A 243 -1.29 26.89 0.35
CA ILE A 243 -1.99 25.61 0.61
C ILE A 243 -1.34 24.49 -0.20
N ILE A 244 -1.11 24.66 -1.51
CA ILE A 244 -0.43 23.68 -2.37
C ILE A 244 0.94 23.33 -1.82
N ARG A 245 1.76 24.33 -1.47
CA ARG A 245 3.12 24.11 -0.94
C ARG A 245 3.08 23.35 0.39
N ARG A 246 2.17 23.72 1.31
CA ARG A 246 2.01 23.06 2.60
C ARG A 246 1.51 21.62 2.42
N TYR A 247 0.49 21.42 1.58
CA TYR A 247 -0.03 20.11 1.22
C TYR A 247 1.05 19.21 0.62
N LYS A 248 1.84 19.67 -0.37
CA LYS A 248 2.95 18.89 -0.95
C LYS A 248 4.03 18.51 0.07
N ARG A 249 4.23 19.33 1.11
CA ARG A 249 5.15 19.05 2.21
C ARG A 249 4.59 17.99 3.17
N LEU A 250 3.32 18.10 3.54
CA LEU A 250 2.62 17.18 4.45
C LEU A 250 2.36 15.82 3.76
N ASN A 251 1.93 15.87 2.51
CA ASN A 251 1.63 14.74 1.66
C ASN A 251 2.86 14.23 0.90
N ARG A 252 4.06 14.41 1.47
CA ARG A 252 5.24 13.71 0.94
C ARG A 252 4.98 12.23 1.10
N TYR A 253 4.84 11.57 -0.05
CA TYR A 253 4.72 10.14 -0.16
C TYR A 253 5.87 9.50 0.63
N GLU A 254 5.61 9.02 1.84
CA GLU A 254 6.39 7.89 2.35
C GLU A 254 6.15 6.82 1.31
N ALA A 255 7.18 6.50 0.52
CA ALA A 255 7.11 5.36 -0.37
C ALA A 255 6.53 4.22 0.44
N PHE A 256 5.37 3.69 0.02
CA PHE A 256 4.81 2.45 0.58
C PHE A 256 5.84 1.36 0.32
N GLY A 257 6.82 1.34 1.20
CA GLY A 257 8.01 0.56 1.16
C GLY A 257 7.98 -0.30 2.39
N PHE A 258 8.46 -1.51 2.23
CA PHE A 258 8.51 -2.48 3.30
C PHE A 258 9.32 -1.90 4.47
N LYS A 259 8.63 -1.44 5.51
CA LYS A 259 9.26 -0.93 6.72
C LYS A 259 10.13 -2.05 7.26
N SER A 260 11.44 -1.82 7.34
CA SER A 260 12.31 -2.81 7.95
C SER A 260 12.17 -2.74 9.46
N SER A 261 12.19 -3.89 10.11
CA SER A 261 12.31 -3.94 11.56
C SER A 261 13.64 -3.31 11.97
N ASN A 262 13.67 -2.66 13.13
CA ASN A 262 14.92 -2.19 13.71
C ASN A 262 15.72 -3.31 14.39
N VAL A 263 15.18 -4.54 14.38
CA VAL A 263 15.75 -5.71 15.05
C VAL A 263 16.28 -6.69 14.02
N LYS A 264 17.51 -7.15 14.25
CA LYS A 264 18.13 -8.23 13.49
C LYS A 264 17.94 -9.55 14.22
N TYR A 265 17.51 -10.59 13.51
CA TYR A 265 17.22 -11.90 14.09
C TYR A 265 18.09 -13.01 13.50
N THR A 266 18.34 -14.05 14.29
CA THR A 266 18.67 -15.39 13.78
C THR A 266 17.38 -16.15 13.46
N LEU A 267 17.46 -17.26 12.70
CA LEU A 267 16.30 -18.13 12.47
C LEU A 267 15.69 -18.64 13.78
N HIS A 268 16.52 -19.00 14.75
CA HIS A 268 16.06 -19.51 16.04
C HIS A 268 15.28 -18.46 16.84
N THR A 269 15.85 -17.26 17.00
CA THR A 269 15.19 -16.17 17.73
C THR A 269 13.93 -15.69 17.04
N PHE A 270 13.90 -15.73 15.70
CA PHE A 270 12.70 -15.40 14.93
C PHE A 270 11.61 -16.47 15.10
N GLY A 271 11.99 -17.75 15.14
CA GLY A 271 11.07 -18.85 15.42
C GLY A 271 10.41 -18.74 16.80
N ILE A 272 11.19 -18.45 17.85
CA ILE A 272 10.64 -18.22 19.20
C ILE A 272 9.61 -17.09 19.19
N ARG A 273 9.92 -15.98 18.53
CA ARG A 273 9.01 -14.83 18.42
C ARG A 273 7.74 -15.17 17.63
N ALA A 274 7.87 -15.89 16.53
CA ALA A 274 6.73 -16.33 15.73
C ALA A 274 5.82 -17.28 16.51
N ASP A 275 6.40 -18.20 17.28
CA ASP A 275 5.65 -19.13 18.12
C ASP A 275 4.93 -18.41 19.28
N ASP A 276 5.61 -17.48 19.95
CA ASP A 276 5.02 -16.64 21.01
C ASP A 276 3.85 -15.80 20.47
N PHE A 277 4.03 -15.15 19.32
CA PHE A 277 2.96 -14.40 18.65
C PHE A 277 1.76 -15.31 18.34
N LYS A 278 2.00 -16.45 17.68
CA LYS A 278 0.93 -17.37 17.29
C LYS A 278 0.19 -17.92 18.52
N ALA A 279 0.92 -18.29 19.57
CA ALA A 279 0.31 -18.81 20.79
C ALA A 279 -0.56 -17.77 21.50
N LYS A 280 -0.08 -16.51 21.60
CA LYS A 280 -0.83 -15.40 22.18
C LYS A 280 -2.05 -15.02 21.35
N HIS A 281 -1.90 -14.91 20.02
CA HIS A 281 -2.98 -14.51 19.11
C HIS A 281 -4.16 -15.49 19.16
N PHE A 282 -3.87 -16.79 19.16
CA PHE A 282 -4.90 -17.84 19.17
C PHE A 282 -5.27 -18.35 20.57
N GLY A 283 -4.58 -17.88 21.62
CA GLY A 283 -4.80 -18.33 23.00
C GLY A 283 -4.54 -19.83 23.24
N LYS A 284 -3.73 -20.49 22.40
CA LYS A 284 -3.46 -21.93 22.48
C LYS A 284 -2.09 -22.30 21.93
N PRO A 285 -1.52 -23.48 22.27
CA PRO A 285 -0.23 -23.93 21.74
C PRO A 285 -0.20 -23.95 20.20
N THR A 286 0.94 -23.56 19.61
CA THR A 286 1.08 -23.31 18.16
C THR A 286 0.76 -24.51 17.28
N HIS A 287 1.04 -25.72 17.77
CA HIS A 287 0.76 -27.00 17.11
C HIS A 287 -0.72 -27.41 17.16
N MET A 288 -1.53 -26.78 18.02
CA MET A 288 -2.98 -27.01 18.10
C MET A 288 -3.79 -26.04 17.23
N VAL A 289 -3.15 -25.02 16.67
CA VAL A 289 -3.81 -24.08 15.75
C VAL A 289 -3.88 -24.71 14.36
N SER A 290 -5.10 -24.94 13.88
CA SER A 290 -5.32 -25.55 12.57
C SER A 290 -5.06 -24.58 11.41
N LEU A 291 -4.86 -25.13 10.21
CA LEU A 291 -4.72 -24.34 8.99
C LEU A 291 -5.99 -23.53 8.70
N GLU A 292 -7.16 -24.11 8.97
CA GLU A 292 -8.45 -23.47 8.71
C GLU A 292 -8.72 -22.29 9.61
N GLU A 293 -8.39 -22.40 10.91
CA GLU A 293 -8.46 -21.28 11.84
C GLU A 293 -7.51 -20.15 11.41
N THR A 294 -6.30 -20.51 11.00
CA THR A 294 -5.29 -19.53 10.55
C THR A 294 -5.75 -18.79 9.29
N GLU A 295 -6.30 -19.51 8.32
CA GLU A 295 -6.77 -18.94 7.05
C GLU A 295 -7.98 -18.04 7.26
N THR A 296 -8.96 -18.49 8.05
CA THR A 296 -10.16 -17.70 8.39
C THR A 296 -9.76 -16.41 9.10
N GLU A 297 -8.88 -16.50 10.09
CA GLU A 297 -8.42 -15.34 10.85
C GLU A 297 -7.61 -14.37 9.99
N PHE A 298 -6.75 -14.87 9.11
CA PHE A 298 -6.00 -14.04 8.17
C PHE A 298 -6.94 -13.19 7.30
N TRP A 299 -7.95 -13.80 6.68
CA TRP A 299 -8.88 -13.05 5.82
C TRP A 299 -9.79 -12.10 6.61
N ARG A 300 -10.15 -12.46 7.84
CA ARG A 300 -10.86 -11.54 8.75
C ARG A 300 -10.03 -10.30 9.05
N LEU A 301 -8.74 -10.46 9.35
CA LEU A 301 -7.81 -9.35 9.62
C LEU A 301 -7.60 -8.47 8.38
N VAL A 302 -7.33 -9.07 7.22
CA VAL A 302 -7.13 -8.32 5.96
C VAL A 302 -8.39 -7.56 5.53
N GLY A 303 -9.57 -8.09 5.82
CA GLY A 303 -10.85 -7.45 5.55
C GLY A 303 -11.26 -6.36 6.55
N SER A 304 -10.56 -6.23 7.67
CA SER A 304 -10.85 -5.23 8.71
C SER A 304 -10.21 -3.88 8.39
N GLU A 305 -10.83 -2.78 8.83
CA GLU A 305 -10.31 -1.42 8.57
C GLU A 305 -9.10 -1.07 9.44
N ASP A 306 -9.12 -1.50 10.70
CA ASP A 306 -8.03 -1.37 11.64
C ASP A 306 -7.99 -2.64 12.50
N THR A 307 -6.87 -3.34 12.45
CA THR A 307 -6.65 -4.55 13.24
C THR A 307 -5.71 -4.29 14.41
N GLY A 308 -4.87 -3.25 14.34
CA GLY A 308 -3.68 -3.11 15.17
C GLY A 308 -2.70 -4.29 15.08
N VAL A 309 -2.81 -5.15 14.06
CA VAL A 309 -1.98 -6.35 13.90
C VAL A 309 -0.93 -6.12 12.81
N SER A 310 0.33 -6.09 13.24
CA SER A 310 1.51 -6.17 12.39
C SER A 310 2.20 -7.53 12.54
N VAL A 311 2.79 -7.99 11.43
CA VAL A 311 3.61 -9.20 11.38
C VAL A 311 4.97 -8.88 10.78
N GLU A 312 5.97 -9.71 11.08
CA GLU A 312 7.31 -9.60 10.51
C GLU A 312 7.57 -10.77 9.55
N TYR A 313 8.32 -10.54 8.47
CA TYR A 313 8.70 -11.59 7.53
C TYR A 313 10.08 -11.34 6.89
N GLY A 314 10.82 -12.40 6.62
CA GLY A 314 12.09 -12.36 5.89
C GLY A 314 11.87 -12.59 4.40
N ALA A 315 12.25 -11.63 3.56
CA ALA A 315 12.15 -11.72 2.10
C ALA A 315 13.37 -11.07 1.44
N ASP A 316 13.56 -11.36 0.15
CA ASP A 316 14.71 -10.90 -0.65
C ASP A 316 16.07 -11.28 -0.03
N LEU A 317 16.10 -12.41 0.69
CA LEU A 317 17.31 -12.96 1.29
C LEU A 317 18.14 -13.65 0.21
N ASN A 318 19.25 -13.02 -0.16
CA ASN A 318 20.08 -13.52 -1.25
C ASN A 318 20.85 -14.76 -0.78
N ALA A 319 20.68 -15.85 -1.52
CA ALA A 319 21.37 -17.09 -1.23
C ALA A 319 22.91 -16.89 -1.28
N ARG A 320 23.47 -15.95 -2.07
CA ARG A 320 24.91 -15.65 -2.04
C ARG A 320 25.42 -15.19 -0.67
N GLU A 321 24.62 -14.39 0.02
CA GLU A 321 24.99 -13.82 1.31
C GLU A 321 24.80 -14.84 2.43
N HIS A 322 23.75 -15.67 2.31
CA HIS A 322 23.29 -16.51 3.40
C HIS A 322 23.54 -18.02 3.21
N GLY A 323 24.00 -18.43 2.03
CA GLY A 323 24.01 -19.82 1.60
C GLY A 323 22.66 -20.28 1.03
N SER A 324 22.70 -21.35 0.24
CA SER A 324 21.48 -22.04 -0.20
C SER A 324 20.93 -22.93 0.91
N GLY A 325 19.60 -23.08 0.95
CA GLY A 325 18.95 -24.13 1.75
C GLY A 325 19.34 -25.54 1.32
N PHE A 326 19.67 -25.72 0.03
CA PHE A 326 20.17 -26.96 -0.52
C PHE A 326 21.68 -27.11 -0.31
N PRO A 327 22.19 -28.36 -0.20
CA PRO A 327 23.62 -28.59 -0.19
C PRO A 327 24.24 -28.19 -1.54
N THR A 328 25.38 -27.49 -1.48
CA THR A 328 26.16 -27.03 -2.65
C THR A 328 27.57 -27.61 -2.64
N SER A 329 28.22 -27.63 -3.80
CA SER A 329 29.59 -28.12 -3.96
C SER A 329 30.60 -27.13 -3.37
N ARG A 330 30.96 -27.28 -2.09
CA ARG A 330 32.04 -26.52 -1.45
C ARG A 330 33.40 -27.24 -1.63
N PRO A 331 34.54 -26.53 -1.65
CA PRO A 331 35.86 -27.14 -1.68
C PRO A 331 36.08 -28.00 -0.42
N GLY A 332 35.96 -29.32 -0.57
CA GLY A 332 36.06 -30.33 0.49
C GLY A 332 35.47 -31.68 0.08
N ARG A 333 35.70 -32.74 0.88
CA ARG A 333 35.09 -34.05 0.64
C ARG A 333 33.60 -34.02 1.01
N ILE A 334 32.74 -33.97 0.00
CA ILE A 334 31.29 -34.17 0.15
C ILE A 334 31.04 -35.66 0.43
N SER A 335 30.25 -35.98 1.45
CA SER A 335 29.90 -37.37 1.73
C SER A 335 29.12 -37.97 0.55
N GLN A 336 29.29 -39.28 0.30
CA GLN A 336 28.57 -40.00 -0.78
C GLN A 336 27.05 -39.78 -0.69
N LYS A 337 26.52 -39.68 0.54
CA LYS A 337 25.10 -39.45 0.86
C LYS A 337 24.61 -38.02 0.58
N LEU A 338 25.51 -37.04 0.45
CA LEU A 338 25.14 -35.68 0.06
C LEU A 338 25.26 -35.46 -1.45
N LYS A 339 26.13 -36.23 -2.10
CA LYS A 339 26.44 -36.08 -3.53
C LYS A 339 25.18 -36.12 -4.39
N HIS A 340 24.24 -37.02 -4.11
CA HIS A 340 23.01 -37.14 -4.91
C HIS A 340 22.04 -35.96 -4.74
N TYR A 341 22.07 -35.24 -3.61
CA TYR A 341 21.29 -34.00 -3.43
C TYR A 341 22.00 -32.80 -4.06
N VAL A 342 23.33 -32.75 -3.97
CA VAL A 342 24.16 -31.69 -4.56
C VAL A 342 24.02 -31.69 -6.08
N THR A 343 24.04 -32.86 -6.73
CA THR A 343 23.95 -32.99 -8.19
C THR A 343 22.51 -33.17 -8.70
N SER A 344 21.52 -33.21 -7.81
CA SER A 344 20.12 -33.41 -8.22
C SER A 344 19.66 -32.27 -9.13
N PRO A 345 18.94 -32.54 -10.22
CA PRO A 345 18.36 -31.50 -11.05
C PRO A 345 17.22 -30.73 -10.35
N TRP A 346 16.65 -31.30 -9.27
CA TRP A 346 15.68 -30.66 -8.38
C TRP A 346 16.31 -29.80 -7.28
N ASN A 347 17.64 -29.78 -7.18
CA ASN A 347 18.33 -28.76 -6.40
C ASN A 347 18.21 -27.43 -7.16
N LEU A 348 17.58 -26.43 -6.54
CA LEU A 348 17.24 -25.17 -7.22
C LEU A 348 18.46 -24.36 -7.68
N ASN A 349 19.66 -24.68 -7.18
CA ASN A 349 20.91 -24.09 -7.70
C ASN A 349 21.30 -24.68 -9.07
N ASN A 350 20.81 -25.87 -9.42
CA ASN A 350 21.12 -26.59 -10.66
C ASN A 350 20.02 -26.41 -11.72
N THR A 351 18.75 -26.26 -11.31
CA THR A 351 17.59 -26.21 -12.24
C THR A 351 17.76 -25.18 -13.37
N PRO A 352 18.25 -23.94 -13.13
CA PRO A 352 18.48 -22.97 -14.21
C PRO A 352 19.54 -23.39 -15.22
N LEU A 353 20.44 -24.31 -14.85
CA LEU A 353 21.58 -24.76 -15.66
C LEU A 353 21.29 -26.03 -16.47
N LEU A 354 20.13 -26.65 -16.29
CA LEU A 354 19.77 -27.88 -17.01
C LEU A 354 19.74 -27.66 -18.52
N ASP A 355 19.94 -28.75 -19.28
CA ASP A 355 20.10 -28.62 -20.72
C ASP A 355 18.89 -27.99 -21.42
N ASN A 356 17.69 -28.31 -20.94
CA ASN A 356 16.41 -27.80 -21.44
C ASN A 356 15.99 -26.46 -20.82
N SER A 357 16.86 -25.81 -20.03
CA SER A 357 16.60 -24.49 -19.46
C SER A 357 17.12 -23.39 -20.36
N ALA A 358 16.25 -22.44 -20.74
CA ALA A 358 16.69 -21.25 -21.47
C ALA A 358 17.64 -20.36 -20.63
N LEU A 359 17.55 -20.42 -19.30
CA LEU A 359 18.37 -19.64 -18.38
C LEU A 359 19.86 -20.02 -18.43
N ARG A 360 20.20 -21.22 -18.94
CA ARG A 360 21.58 -21.69 -19.05
C ARG A 360 22.46 -20.80 -19.94
N PHE A 361 21.84 -20.06 -20.86
CA PHE A 361 22.51 -19.16 -21.81
C PHE A 361 22.62 -17.72 -21.31
N LEU A 362 21.93 -17.38 -20.22
CA LEU A 362 22.00 -16.04 -19.64
C LEU A 362 23.28 -15.87 -18.82
N PRO A 363 23.71 -14.60 -18.60
CA PRO A 363 24.82 -14.30 -17.71
C PRO A 363 24.60 -14.98 -16.36
N ARG A 364 25.61 -15.72 -15.94
CA ARG A 364 25.65 -16.30 -14.60
C ARG A 364 25.69 -15.12 -13.64
N ASN A 365 24.66 -14.98 -12.81
CA ASN A 365 24.49 -13.99 -11.72
C ASN A 365 23.36 -12.97 -11.82
N ILE A 366 22.19 -13.34 -12.36
CA ILE A 366 21.01 -12.46 -12.31
C ILE A 366 20.29 -12.64 -10.97
N SER A 367 20.29 -11.60 -10.14
CA SER A 367 19.58 -11.56 -8.86
C SER A 367 18.10 -11.93 -9.06
N GLY A 368 17.58 -12.83 -8.23
CA GLY A 368 16.20 -13.32 -8.32
C GLY A 368 15.95 -14.42 -9.36
N MET A 369 16.93 -14.80 -10.20
CA MET A 369 16.74 -15.84 -11.23
C MET A 369 17.85 -16.89 -11.28
N ILE A 370 19.13 -16.51 -11.15
CA ILE A 370 20.28 -17.42 -11.18
C ILE A 370 21.27 -17.04 -10.09
N VAL A 371 21.42 -17.92 -9.10
CA VAL A 371 22.42 -17.79 -8.03
C VAL A 371 23.29 -19.06 -8.02
N LEU A 372 24.57 -18.89 -8.35
CA LEU A 372 25.56 -19.97 -8.30
C LEU A 372 26.43 -19.81 -7.05
N PHE A 373 26.87 -20.94 -6.52
CA PHE A 373 27.66 -21.09 -5.29
C PHE A 373 29.01 -21.69 -5.55
#